data_AF-A0A914NF53-F1
#
_entry.id   AF-A0A914NF53-F1
#
_cell.length_a   1.000
_cell.length_b   1.000
_cell.length_c   1.000
_cell.angle_alpha   90.00
_cell.angle_beta   90.00
_cell.angle_gamma   90.00
#
_symmetry.space_group_name_H-M   'P 1'
#
loop_
_entity.id
_entity.type
_entity.pdbx_description
1 polymer ?
#
loop_
_entity_poly.entity_id
_entity_poly.type
_entity_poly.pdbx_seq_one_letter_code
_entity_poly.pdbx_strand_id
1 'polypeptide(L)'
;MLAGNDTMDMYRQYIFRPCAREAVESCRYQTTKISIYIAPKTRVFFLDCQPLNCAPLLEDTSHSYRSRAGPMESLELEVNFESLTAKITSKNI
;
A
#
# COMPACT_ATOMS: atom_id res chain seq x y z
N MET A 1 13.69 -1.36 -7.94
CA MET A 1 15.01 -1.94 -8.29
C MET A 1 15.00 -3.46 -8.25
N LEU A 2 14.85 -4.10 -7.08
CA LEU A 2 14.93 -5.57 -6.94
C LEU A 2 13.93 -6.36 -7.81
N ALA A 3 12.78 -5.78 -8.10
CA ALA A 3 11.75 -6.39 -8.95
C ALA A 3 12.07 -6.36 -10.46
N GLY A 4 13.21 -5.80 -10.87
CA GLY A 4 13.66 -5.76 -12.26
C GLY A 4 13.59 -4.39 -12.94
N ASN A 5 13.53 -3.30 -12.16
CA ASN A 5 13.68 -1.95 -12.72
C ASN A 5 15.15 -1.63 -12.99
N ASP A 6 15.42 -0.96 -14.10
CA ASP A 6 16.72 -0.40 -14.43
C ASP A 6 16.90 0.99 -13.78
N THR A 7 18.15 1.35 -13.48
CA THR A 7 18.50 2.69 -13.00
C THR A 7 18.21 3.81 -14.01
N MET A 8 18.15 3.47 -15.30
CA MET A 8 17.86 4.39 -16.39
C MET A 8 16.35 4.51 -16.70
N ASP A 9 15.51 3.66 -16.10
CA ASP A 9 14.06 3.73 -16.27
C ASP A 9 13.54 5.07 -15.72
N MET A 10 12.53 5.64 -16.38
CA MET A 10 11.84 6.80 -15.80
C MET A 10 11.03 6.35 -14.57
N TYR A 11 10.99 7.18 -13.51
CA TYR A 11 10.28 6.85 -12.27
C TYR A 11 8.82 6.44 -12.46
N ARG A 12 8.13 6.97 -13.47
CA ARG A 12 6.74 6.62 -13.81
C ARG A 12 6.57 5.18 -14.33
N GLN A 13 7.65 4.57 -14.80
CA GLN A 13 7.71 3.21 -15.35
C GLN A 13 8.12 2.19 -14.27
N TYR A 14 8.45 2.63 -13.06
CA TYR A 14 8.83 1.71 -11.99
C TYR A 14 7.64 0.82 -11.62
N ILE A 15 7.96 -0.44 -11.29
CA ILE A 15 6.95 -1.44 -10.91
C ILE A 15 6.17 -0.97 -9.68
N PHE A 16 6.91 -0.50 -8.67
CA PHE A 16 6.37 0.28 -7.56
C PHE A 16 6.76 1.73 -7.78
N ARG A 17 5.76 2.59 -8.00
CA ARG A 17 6.01 4.00 -8.30
C ARG A 17 6.52 4.70 -7.04
N PRO A 18 7.70 5.37 -7.11
CA PRO A 18 8.16 6.17 -5.99
C PRO A 18 7.24 7.38 -5.78
N CYS A 19 7.34 7.99 -4.60
CA CYS A 19 6.57 9.18 -4.28
C CYS A 19 6.90 10.32 -5.24
N ALA A 20 5.87 10.96 -5.80
CA ALA A 20 6.05 12.14 -6.62
C ALA A 20 6.65 13.29 -5.80
N ARG A 21 7.47 14.13 -6.42
CA ARG A 21 8.11 15.27 -5.76
C ARG A 21 7.10 16.14 -5.02
N GLU A 22 5.96 16.41 -5.65
CA GLU A 22 4.98 17.36 -5.12
C GLU A 22 4.28 16.78 -3.87
N ALA A 23 4.15 15.45 -3.81
CA ALA A 23 3.68 14.76 -2.63
C ALA A 23 4.73 14.81 -1.51
N VAL A 24 6.02 14.61 -1.81
CA VAL A 24 7.10 14.75 -0.82
C VAL A 24 7.16 16.18 -0.25
N GLU A 25 7.10 17.20 -1.11
CA GLU A 25 7.10 18.61 -0.71
C GLU A 25 5.88 18.96 0.16
N SER A 26 4.75 18.29 -0.06
CA SER A 26 3.53 18.44 0.74
C SER A 26 3.47 17.48 1.95
N CYS A 27 4.58 16.80 2.27
CA CYS A 27 4.64 15.79 3.33
C CYS A 27 3.58 14.68 3.18
N ARG A 28 3.24 14.25 1.96
CA ARG A 28 2.28 13.19 1.64
C ARG A 28 2.97 11.88 1.26
N TYR A 29 2.18 10.81 1.17
CA TYR A 29 2.62 9.48 0.77
C TYR A 29 1.94 9.03 -0.54
N GLN A 30 2.56 8.08 -1.24
CA GLN A 30 2.11 7.59 -2.54
C GLN A 30 1.46 6.20 -2.44
N THR A 31 2.10 5.27 -1.72
CA THR A 31 1.62 3.88 -1.61
C THR A 31 0.41 3.83 -0.68
N THR A 32 -0.71 3.30 -1.18
CA THR A 32 -1.93 3.05 -0.40
C THR A 32 -2.22 1.56 -0.36
N LYS A 33 -2.71 1.04 0.78
CA LYS A 33 -2.96 -0.40 1.00
C LYS A 33 -1.70 -1.26 0.77
N ILE A 34 -1.81 -2.31 -0.06
CA ILE A 34 -0.71 -3.22 -0.42
C ILE A 34 -0.73 -3.36 -1.94
N SER A 35 0.40 -3.08 -2.57
CA SER A 35 0.65 -3.35 -3.99
C SER A 35 1.45 -4.64 -4.12
N ILE A 36 1.07 -5.49 -5.08
CA ILE A 36 1.66 -6.82 -5.27
C ILE A 36 2.21 -6.92 -6.69
N TYR A 37 3.42 -7.41 -6.82
CA TYR A 37 4.03 -7.74 -8.10
C TYR A 37 4.66 -9.13 -8.05
N ILE A 38 4.42 -9.93 -9.09
CA ILE A 38 5.02 -11.26 -9.24
C ILE A 38 6.00 -11.20 -10.39
N ALA A 39 7.28 -11.39 -10.11
CA ALA A 39 8.32 -11.37 -11.14
C ALA A 39 8.15 -12.57 -12.09
N PRO A 40 7.88 -12.36 -13.40
CA PRO A 40 7.48 -13.45 -14.30
C PRO A 40 8.55 -14.54 -14.45
N LYS A 41 9.83 -14.15 -14.40
CA LYS A 41 10.96 -15.07 -14.62
C LYS A 41 11.35 -15.85 -13.37
N THR A 42 11.35 -15.18 -12.21
CA THR A 42 11.83 -15.78 -10.94
C THR A 42 10.70 -16.29 -10.06
N ARG A 43 9.45 -15.94 -10.36
CA ARG A 43 8.25 -16.22 -9.53
C ARG A 43 8.37 -15.72 -8.09
N VAL A 44 9.21 -14.71 -7.87
CA VAL A 44 9.34 -14.02 -6.59
C VAL A 44 8.20 -13.02 -6.43
N PHE A 45 7.57 -13.04 -5.24
CA PHE A 45 6.55 -12.08 -4.85
C PHE A 45 7.20 -10.86 -4.22
N PHE A 46 6.84 -9.67 -4.71
CA PHE A 46 7.19 -8.40 -4.12
C PHE A 46 5.93 -7.72 -3.60
N LEU A 47 5.99 -7.23 -2.37
CA LEU A 47 4.91 -6.56 -1.68
C LEU A 47 5.39 -5.17 -1.26
N ASP A 48 4.67 -4.13 -1.69
CA ASP A 48 4.89 -2.76 -1.25
C ASP A 48 3.68 -2.31 -0.43
N CYS A 49 3.91 -1.88 0.81
CA CYS A 49 2.84 -1.56 1.75
C CYS A 49 2.77 -0.06 2.02
N GLN A 50 1.56 0.40 2.33
CA GLN A 50 1.34 1.75 2.82
C GLN A 50 2.21 2.03 4.05
N PRO A 51 2.65 3.29 4.24
CA PRO A 51 3.41 3.67 5.42
C PRO A 51 2.61 3.41 6.69
N LEU A 52 3.30 2.95 7.73
CA LEU A 52 2.75 2.73 9.06
C LEU A 52 3.07 3.92 9.95
N ASN A 53 2.10 4.34 10.78
CA ASN A 53 2.28 5.36 11.82
C ASN A 53 2.88 6.68 11.31
N CYS A 54 2.46 7.16 10.14
CA CYS A 54 2.90 8.45 9.60
C CYS A 54 1.87 9.56 9.81
N ALA A 55 2.36 10.79 9.98
CA ALA A 55 1.51 11.97 10.22
C ALA A 55 0.38 12.17 9.19
N PRO A 56 0.60 11.99 7.88
CA PRO A 56 -0.45 12.23 6.89
C PRO A 56 -1.53 11.16 6.91
N LEU A 57 -1.19 9.93 7.31
CA LEU A 57 -2.17 8.87 7.52
C LEU A 57 -3.09 9.20 8.71
N LEU A 58 -2.54 9.76 9.79
CA LEU A 58 -3.34 10.23 10.94
C LEU A 58 -4.28 11.37 10.53
N GLU A 59 -3.79 12.31 9.73
CA GLU A 59 -4.59 13.42 9.19
C GLU A 59 -5.77 12.90 8.34
N ASP A 60 -5.51 12.01 7.38
CA ASP A 60 -6.54 11.43 6.51
C ASP A 60 -7.59 10.64 7.31
N THR A 61 -7.15 9.93 8.35
CA THR A 61 -8.06 9.20 9.24
C THR A 61 -8.91 10.18 10.05
N SER A 62 -8.30 11.23 10.61
CA SER A 62 -9.01 12.29 11.35
C SER A 62 -10.07 13.01 10.50
N HIS A 63 -9.77 13.25 9.22
CA HIS A 63 -10.70 13.88 8.30
C HIS A 63 -11.85 12.94 7.94
N SER A 64 -11.56 11.65 7.75
CA SER A 64 -12.56 10.60 7.55
C SER A 64 -13.48 10.44 8.78
N TYR A 65 -12.93 10.55 10.00
CA TYR A 65 -13.70 10.53 11.24
C TYR A 65 -14.65 11.73 11.37
N ARG A 66 -14.21 12.94 11.00
CA ARG A 66 -15.09 14.13 11.00
C ARG A 66 -16.27 13.98 10.05
N SER A 67 -16.08 13.30 8.93
CA SER A 67 -17.15 12.98 7.96
C SER A 67 -18.04 11.81 8.39
N ARG A 68 -17.60 11.00 9.37
CA ARG A 68 -18.29 9.80 9.88
C ARG A 68 -18.31 9.84 11.41
N ALA A 69 -19.03 10.80 11.99
CA ALA A 69 -19.13 10.94 13.43
C ALA A 69 -19.78 9.69 14.07
N GLY A 70 -18.94 8.79 14.58
CA GLY A 70 -19.29 7.58 15.34
C GLY A 70 -18.10 7.18 16.23
N PRO A 71 -18.32 6.38 17.29
CA PRO A 71 -17.31 6.11 18.32
C PRO A 71 -16.06 5.43 17.76
N MET A 72 -14.90 5.79 18.33
CA MET A 72 -13.59 5.28 17.94
C MET A 72 -13.45 3.83 18.38
N GLU A 73 -13.54 2.89 17.44
CA GLU A 73 -13.05 1.54 17.63
C GLU A 73 -11.54 1.55 17.36
N SER A 74 -10.74 1.01 18.29
CA SER A 74 -9.32 0.79 18.08
C SER A 74 -9.14 -0.03 16.80
N LEU A 75 -8.64 0.60 15.73
CA LEU A 75 -8.28 -0.09 14.51
C LEU A 75 -6.97 -0.85 14.76
N GLU A 76 -7.07 -2.00 15.40
CA GLU A 76 -6.04 -3.02 15.27
C GLU A 76 -6.01 -3.42 13.79
N LEU A 77 -4.92 -3.10 13.09
CA LEU A 77 -4.62 -3.66 11.78
C LEU A 77 -4.26 -5.14 11.96
N GLU A 78 -5.24 -5.95 12.35
CA GLU A 78 -5.10 -7.39 12.37
C GLU A 78 -5.18 -7.88 10.93
N VAL A 79 -4.02 -8.00 10.28
CA VAL A 79 -3.91 -8.73 9.01
C VAL A 79 -4.16 -10.20 9.33
N ASN A 80 -5.44 -10.60 9.37
CA ASN A 80 -5.80 -11.99 9.56
C ASN A 80 -5.51 -12.76 8.26
N PHE A 81 -4.34 -13.40 8.21
CA PHE A 81 -3.89 -14.22 7.08
C PHE A 81 -4.87 -15.35 6.73
N GLU A 82 -5.67 -15.83 7.68
CA GLU A 82 -6.69 -16.86 7.43
C GLU A 82 -7.85 -16.32 6.58
N SER A 83 -8.29 -15.08 6.84
CA SER A 83 -9.36 -14.42 6.08
C SER A 83 -8.96 -14.15 4.62
N LEU A 84 -7.70 -13.79 4.39
CA LEU A 84 -7.17 -13.56 3.04
C LEU A 84 -7.05 -14.87 2.28
N THR A 85 -6.61 -15.94 2.94
CA THR A 85 -6.49 -17.28 2.35
C THR A 85 -7.86 -17.80 1.92
N ALA A 86 -8.89 -17.72 2.77
CA ALA A 86 -10.24 -18.18 2.46
C ALA A 86 -10.88 -17.49 1.24
N LYS A 87 -10.64 -16.18 1.06
CA LYS A 87 -11.14 -15.41 -0.09
C LYS A 87 -10.46 -15.75 -1.42
N ILE A 88 -9.22 -16.21 -1.38
CA ILE A 88 -8.49 -16.64 -2.59
C ILE A 88 -9.01 -18.01 -3.04
N THR A 89 -9.27 -18.92 -2.10
CA THR A 89 -9.77 -20.27 -2.41
C THR A 89 -11.20 -20.24 -2.94
N SER A 90 -12.06 -19.34 -2.44
CA SER A 90 -13.46 -19.26 -2.89
C SER A 90 -13.67 -18.66 -4.29
N LYS A 91 -12.62 -18.07 -4.90
CA LYS A 91 -12.68 -17.54 -6.28
C LYS A 91 -12.16 -18.52 -7.33
N ASN A 92 -11.71 -19.69 -6.92
CA ASN A 92 -11.17 -20.75 -7.79
C ASN A 92 -12.04 -22.02 -7.80
N ILE A 93 -13.33 -21.91 -7.46
CA ILE A 93 -14.36 -22.96 -7.65
C ILE A 93 -15.48 -22.37 -8.50
#